data_AF-A0A2E8D480-F1
#
_entry.id   AF-A0A2E8D480-F1
#
_cell.length_a   1.000
_cell.length_b   1.000
_cell.length_c   1.000
_cell.angle_alpha   90.00
_cell.angle_beta   90.00
_cell.angle_gamma   90.00
#
_symmetry.space_group_name_H-M   'P 1'
#
loop_
_entity.id
_entity.type
_entity.pdbx_description
1 polymer ?
#
loop_
_entity_poly.entity_id
_entity_poly.type
_entity_poly.pdbx_seq_one_letter_code
_entity_poly.pdbx_strand_id
1 'polypeptide(L)'
;MHTRLFLAIVLISSSVFAAEELTLENVTTPTANSSDEPLADAFSLDASTRFLDQASLDWTKSRKCFACHTNFSYLISRPTIDANVTAQKQVRVALEEMVEQRWEKEGPRWDAEVVMSAAVLAINDAATSGKLHATTSKALKRMWTVQREDGGFEWLKCGWPPMESDDDYGIAIAALAIGAAPDGYAQTPEAQQGLAKLKTFLKNNPAPTLHHQAMLLWAESYGLELLTPKQRNECVEKLLVLQKKDGGWAFATFGDWERGDGKEQDTETSDGYATGFAIFALRCSGVKADDARLSKGIAWLKANQRASGRWYTRSLNKDSKHFISHAGTAFAVMAIASCKEQPSAAGAE
;
A
#
# COMPACT_ATOMS: atom_id res chain seq x y z
N MET A 1 -57.64 49.18 2.97
CA MET A 1 -56.39 48.85 2.24
C MET A 1 -55.42 48.20 3.20
N HIS A 2 -55.27 46.87 3.14
CA HIS A 2 -54.21 46.14 3.87
C HIS A 2 -53.44 45.34 2.83
N THR A 3 -52.25 45.81 2.49
CA THR A 3 -51.37 45.23 1.48
C THR A 3 -50.63 44.05 2.11
N ARG A 4 -50.90 42.82 1.64
CA ARG A 4 -50.15 41.63 2.03
C ARG A 4 -48.88 41.55 1.18
N LEU A 5 -47.72 41.64 1.83
CA LEU A 5 -46.42 41.42 1.22
C LEU A 5 -46.15 39.91 1.18
N PHE A 6 -46.17 39.31 -0.01
CA PHE A 6 -45.74 37.93 -0.22
C PHE A 6 -44.22 37.89 -0.34
N LEU A 7 -43.56 37.29 0.64
CA LEU A 7 -42.13 36.98 0.60
C LEU A 7 -41.94 35.68 -0.18
N ALA A 8 -41.43 35.76 -1.41
CA ALA A 8 -41.05 34.59 -2.19
C ALA A 8 -39.70 34.04 -1.69
N ILE A 9 -39.72 32.88 -1.04
CA ILE A 9 -38.51 32.14 -0.67
C ILE A 9 -38.03 31.41 -1.92
N VAL A 10 -36.95 31.91 -2.52
CA VAL A 10 -36.23 31.20 -3.59
C VAL A 10 -35.36 30.12 -2.94
N LEU A 11 -35.81 28.87 -3.01
CA LEU A 11 -34.99 27.71 -2.69
C LEU A 11 -33.95 27.55 -3.81
N ILE A 12 -32.71 27.97 -3.53
CA ILE A 12 -31.57 27.63 -4.38
C ILE A 12 -31.22 26.17 -4.07
N SER A 13 -31.69 25.25 -4.90
CA SER A 13 -31.24 23.85 -4.86
C SER A 13 -29.78 23.80 -5.32
N SER A 14 -28.86 23.66 -4.37
CA SER A 14 -27.46 23.34 -4.65
C SER A 14 -27.39 21.91 -5.18
N SER A 15 -27.52 21.74 -6.49
CA SER A 15 -27.24 20.47 -7.15
C SER A 15 -25.73 20.21 -7.04
N VAL A 16 -25.32 19.49 -6.00
CA VAL A 16 -23.98 18.92 -5.90
C VAL A 16 -23.91 17.85 -6.99
N PHE A 17 -23.37 18.19 -8.15
CA PHE A 17 -23.03 17.19 -9.16
C PHE A 17 -21.99 16.27 -8.53
N ALA A 18 -22.38 15.04 -8.20
CA ALA A 18 -21.43 13.99 -7.87
C ALA A 18 -20.46 13.88 -9.05
N ALA A 19 -19.15 14.00 -8.77
CA ALA A 19 -18.14 13.88 -9.80
C ALA A 19 -18.32 12.53 -10.53
N GLU A 20 -18.20 12.55 -11.86
CA GLU A 20 -18.34 11.34 -12.68
C GLU A 20 -17.36 10.25 -12.20
N GLU A 21 -17.90 9.04 -12.02
CA GLU A 21 -17.12 7.88 -11.60
C GLU A 21 -16.03 7.56 -12.65
N LEU A 22 -14.81 7.26 -12.21
CA LEU A 22 -13.72 6.94 -13.13
C LEU A 22 -13.79 5.49 -13.57
N THR A 23 -13.55 5.28 -14.87
CA THR A 23 -13.49 3.98 -15.53
C THR A 23 -12.29 3.93 -16.47
N LEU A 24 -11.95 2.74 -16.97
CA LEU A 24 -10.94 2.57 -18.02
C LEU A 24 -11.25 3.39 -19.30
N GLU A 25 -12.54 3.65 -19.57
CA GLU A 25 -12.98 4.39 -20.76
C GLU A 25 -12.69 5.88 -20.62
N ASN A 26 -13.08 6.49 -19.49
CA ASN A 26 -12.99 7.94 -19.27
C ASN A 26 -11.72 8.41 -18.52
N VAL A 27 -10.90 7.50 -17.99
CA VAL A 27 -9.68 7.89 -17.26
C VAL A 27 -8.70 8.66 -18.15
N THR A 28 -8.16 9.73 -17.56
CA THR A 28 -7.07 10.54 -18.10
C THR A 28 -5.80 10.37 -17.27
N THR A 29 -4.64 10.58 -17.89
CA THR A 29 -3.35 10.50 -17.22
C THR A 29 -3.26 11.53 -16.10
N PRO A 30 -2.87 11.13 -14.87
CA PRO A 30 -2.65 12.08 -13.78
C PRO A 30 -1.58 13.11 -14.13
N THR A 31 -1.65 14.28 -13.49
CA THR A 31 -0.57 15.27 -13.57
C THR A 31 0.75 14.68 -13.05
N ALA A 32 1.88 15.25 -13.50
CA ALA A 32 3.19 14.78 -13.07
C ALA A 32 3.35 14.85 -11.54
N ASN A 33 3.99 13.83 -10.95
CA ASN A 33 4.37 13.82 -9.54
C ASN A 33 5.50 14.84 -9.32
N SER A 34 5.18 15.96 -8.68
CA SER A 34 6.13 17.08 -8.49
C SER A 34 6.14 17.57 -7.05
N SER A 35 7.32 17.95 -6.56
CA SER A 35 7.49 18.67 -5.28
C SER A 35 6.88 20.06 -5.34
N ASP A 36 6.78 20.64 -6.54
CA ASP A 36 6.35 22.02 -6.78
C ASP A 36 4.84 22.13 -6.94
N GLU A 37 4.12 21.00 -6.94
CA GLU A 37 2.66 21.01 -6.92
C GLU A 37 2.18 21.69 -5.62
N PRO A 38 1.27 22.67 -5.68
CA PRO A 38 0.78 23.34 -4.48
C PRO A 38 0.13 22.35 -3.52
N LEU A 39 0.19 22.67 -2.23
CA LEU A 39 -0.60 21.98 -1.21
C LEU A 39 -2.09 22.28 -1.44
N ALA A 40 -2.95 21.35 -1.03
CA ALA A 40 -4.39 21.56 -1.00
C ALA A 40 -4.75 22.57 0.10
N ASP A 41 -5.74 23.44 -0.17
CA ASP A 41 -6.25 24.41 0.83
C ASP A 41 -6.86 23.71 2.05
N ALA A 42 -7.42 22.52 1.85
CA ALA A 42 -7.95 21.67 2.89
C ALA A 42 -7.77 20.19 2.54
N PHE A 43 -7.55 19.37 3.56
CA PHE A 43 -7.48 17.92 3.41
C PHE A 43 -8.78 17.34 2.85
N SER A 44 -8.67 16.48 1.83
CA SER A 44 -9.79 15.74 1.24
C SER A 44 -9.43 14.28 1.00
N LEU A 45 -10.02 13.37 1.77
CA LEU A 45 -9.82 11.93 1.55
C LEU A 45 -10.36 11.49 0.18
N ASP A 46 -11.45 12.09 -0.29
CA ASP A 46 -12.05 11.82 -1.60
C ASP A 46 -11.11 12.22 -2.75
N ALA A 47 -10.35 13.31 -2.59
CA ALA A 47 -9.33 13.69 -3.56
C ALA A 47 -8.21 12.64 -3.62
N SER A 48 -7.79 12.08 -2.48
CA SER A 48 -6.78 11.01 -2.45
C SER A 48 -7.26 9.72 -3.11
N THR A 49 -8.47 9.26 -2.78
CA THR A 49 -9.03 8.05 -3.39
C THR A 49 -9.27 8.24 -4.88
N ARG A 50 -9.72 9.44 -5.30
CA ARG A 50 -9.87 9.76 -6.72
C ARG A 50 -8.54 9.80 -7.47
N PHE A 51 -7.48 10.35 -6.89
CA PHE A 51 -6.14 10.28 -7.48
C PHE A 51 -5.67 8.83 -7.64
N LEU A 52 -5.87 8.00 -6.62
CA LEU A 52 -5.52 6.59 -6.63
C LEU A 52 -6.30 5.82 -7.72
N ASP A 53 -7.62 6.06 -7.84
CA ASP A 53 -8.46 5.50 -8.89
C ASP A 53 -7.94 5.91 -10.28
N GLN A 54 -7.65 7.21 -10.47
CA GLN A 54 -7.12 7.73 -11.73
C GLN A 54 -5.76 7.12 -12.10
N ALA A 55 -4.81 7.10 -11.17
CA ALA A 55 -3.46 6.60 -11.42
C ALA A 55 -3.45 5.09 -11.74
N SER A 56 -4.27 4.31 -11.04
CA SER A 56 -4.35 2.87 -11.25
C SER A 56 -5.03 2.52 -12.58
N LEU A 57 -6.16 3.17 -12.89
CA LEU A 57 -6.86 2.98 -14.16
C LEU A 57 -6.02 3.41 -15.38
N ASP A 58 -5.36 4.58 -15.32
CA ASP A 58 -4.47 5.05 -16.40
C ASP A 58 -3.31 4.07 -16.61
N TRP A 59 -2.73 3.54 -15.54
CA TRP A 59 -1.65 2.56 -15.64
C TRP A 59 -2.13 1.26 -16.28
N THR A 60 -3.29 0.73 -15.86
CA THR A 60 -3.91 -0.46 -16.46
C THR A 60 -4.16 -0.25 -17.95
N LYS A 61 -4.73 0.92 -18.33
CA LYS A 61 -5.04 1.29 -19.72
C LYS A 61 -3.79 1.45 -20.58
N SER A 62 -2.78 2.18 -20.10
CA SER A 62 -1.64 2.62 -20.89
C SER A 62 -0.47 1.62 -20.89
N ARG A 63 -0.22 0.94 -19.77
CA ARG A 63 0.92 0.01 -19.61
C ARG A 63 0.55 -1.45 -19.82
N LYS A 64 -0.73 -1.81 -19.68
CA LYS A 64 -1.23 -3.19 -19.80
C LYS A 64 -0.41 -4.17 -18.94
N CYS A 65 -0.02 -3.72 -17.75
CA CYS A 65 0.70 -4.49 -16.75
C CYS A 65 0.43 -3.91 -15.35
N PHE A 66 0.89 -4.62 -14.32
CA PHE A 66 0.80 -4.18 -12.94
C PHE A 66 2.15 -3.72 -12.42
N ALA A 67 2.16 -2.59 -11.72
CA ALA A 67 3.35 -2.09 -11.03
C ALA A 67 3.18 -2.12 -9.51
N CYS A 68 4.25 -2.50 -8.78
CA CYS A 68 4.30 -2.53 -7.32
C CYS A 68 3.88 -1.20 -6.69
N HIS A 69 4.39 -0.10 -7.24
CA HIS A 69 4.16 1.23 -6.72
C HIS A 69 2.85 1.88 -7.21
N THR A 70 2.11 1.27 -8.14
CA THR A 70 0.85 1.82 -8.68
C THR A 70 -0.32 0.86 -8.44
N ASN A 71 -0.55 -0.13 -9.30
CA ASN A 71 -1.76 -0.97 -9.25
C ASN A 71 -1.80 -1.90 -8.05
N PHE A 72 -0.66 -2.49 -7.68
CA PHE A 72 -0.59 -3.37 -6.51
C PHE A 72 -0.83 -2.59 -5.22
N SER A 73 -0.14 -1.44 -5.05
CA SER A 73 -0.38 -0.51 -3.93
C SER A 73 -1.84 0.02 -3.91
N TYR A 74 -2.45 0.23 -5.06
CA TYR A 74 -3.85 0.63 -5.17
C TYR A 74 -4.81 -0.44 -4.65
N LEU A 75 -4.66 -1.68 -5.12
CA LEU A 75 -5.58 -2.77 -4.77
C LEU A 75 -5.52 -3.17 -3.29
N ILE A 76 -4.40 -2.93 -2.59
CA ILE A 76 -4.30 -3.15 -1.14
C ILE A 76 -4.89 -1.98 -0.32
N SER A 77 -4.87 -0.75 -0.86
CA SER A 77 -5.24 0.45 -0.10
C SER A 77 -6.69 0.88 -0.33
N ARG A 78 -7.17 0.83 -1.57
CA ARG A 78 -8.51 1.35 -1.93
C ARG A 78 -9.66 0.72 -1.14
N PRO A 79 -9.67 -0.61 -0.87
CA PRO A 79 -10.71 -1.25 -0.05
C PRO A 79 -10.77 -0.77 1.40
N THR A 80 -9.68 -0.20 1.96
CA THR A 80 -9.68 0.34 3.33
C THR A 80 -10.59 1.56 3.50
N ILE A 81 -11.02 2.18 2.39
CA ILE A 81 -11.98 3.29 2.38
C ILE A 81 -13.32 2.86 1.79
N ASP A 82 -13.29 2.30 0.58
CA ASP A 82 -14.48 1.78 -0.10
C ASP A 82 -14.06 0.85 -1.25
N ALA A 83 -14.56 -0.37 -1.24
CA ALA A 83 -14.31 -1.34 -2.31
C ALA A 83 -15.36 -1.30 -3.42
N ASN A 84 -16.51 -0.66 -3.21
CA ASN A 84 -17.65 -0.71 -4.12
C ASN A 84 -17.63 0.39 -5.19
N VAL A 85 -16.45 0.69 -5.74
CA VAL A 85 -16.28 1.64 -6.84
C VAL A 85 -15.86 0.92 -8.13
N THR A 86 -16.31 1.42 -9.27
CA THR A 86 -16.05 0.85 -10.60
C THR A 86 -14.55 0.76 -10.90
N ALA A 87 -13.77 1.78 -10.51
CA ALA A 87 -12.32 1.77 -10.67
C ALA A 87 -11.65 0.56 -10.01
N GLN A 88 -12.03 0.26 -8.75
CA GLN A 88 -11.50 -0.86 -7.98
C GLN A 88 -11.83 -2.18 -8.68
N LYS A 89 -13.08 -2.34 -9.11
CA LYS A 89 -13.56 -3.56 -9.78
C LYS A 89 -12.82 -3.79 -11.09
N GLN A 90 -12.65 -2.76 -11.91
CA GLN A 90 -11.97 -2.87 -13.20
C GLN A 90 -10.47 -3.20 -13.05
N VAL A 91 -9.78 -2.58 -12.08
CA VAL A 91 -8.37 -2.91 -11.81
C VAL A 91 -8.25 -4.33 -11.23
N ARG A 92 -9.17 -4.73 -10.35
CA ARG A 92 -9.19 -6.10 -9.79
C ARG A 92 -9.40 -7.14 -10.89
N VAL A 93 -10.37 -6.93 -11.77
CA VAL A 93 -10.62 -7.80 -12.94
C VAL A 93 -9.39 -7.89 -13.83
N ALA A 94 -8.69 -6.78 -14.10
CA ALA A 94 -7.46 -6.83 -14.89
C ALA A 94 -6.33 -7.66 -14.24
N LEU A 95 -6.26 -7.71 -12.90
CA LEU A 95 -5.33 -8.59 -12.18
C LEU A 95 -5.76 -10.05 -12.29
N GLU A 96 -7.05 -10.33 -12.17
CA GLU A 96 -7.61 -11.68 -12.33
C GLU A 96 -7.41 -12.20 -13.75
N GLU A 97 -7.63 -11.39 -14.79
CA GLU A 97 -7.33 -11.74 -16.18
C GLU A 97 -5.83 -12.03 -16.41
N MET A 98 -4.94 -11.32 -15.72
CA MET A 98 -3.51 -11.62 -15.77
C MET A 98 -3.22 -13.04 -15.24
N VAL A 99 -3.81 -13.41 -14.10
CA VAL A 99 -3.63 -14.73 -13.47
C VAL A 99 -4.34 -15.83 -14.25
N GLU A 100 -5.56 -15.59 -14.70
CA GLU A 100 -6.41 -16.60 -15.32
C GLU A 100 -6.05 -16.84 -16.77
N GLN A 101 -5.69 -15.80 -17.51
CA GLN A 101 -5.51 -15.88 -18.97
C GLN A 101 -4.05 -15.68 -19.37
N ARG A 102 -3.42 -14.57 -18.95
CA ARG A 102 -2.07 -14.24 -19.43
C ARG A 102 -1.03 -15.25 -18.95
N TRP A 103 -1.09 -15.66 -17.69
CA TRP A 103 -0.16 -16.67 -17.17
C TRP A 103 -0.31 -18.03 -17.87
N GLU A 104 -1.52 -18.44 -18.24
CA GLU A 104 -1.73 -19.70 -18.97
C GLU A 104 -1.18 -19.63 -20.40
N LYS A 105 -1.38 -18.50 -21.07
CA LYS A 105 -1.00 -18.32 -22.47
C LYS A 105 0.49 -18.00 -22.65
N GLU A 106 1.04 -17.16 -21.78
CA GLU A 106 2.36 -16.52 -21.96
C GLU A 106 3.29 -16.75 -20.77
N GLY A 107 2.80 -17.30 -19.65
CA GLY A 107 3.54 -17.40 -18.40
C GLY A 107 3.57 -16.09 -17.60
N PRO A 108 3.94 -16.13 -16.30
CA PRO A 108 4.31 -14.94 -15.53
C PRO A 108 5.60 -14.33 -16.09
N ARG A 109 5.79 -13.00 -15.96
CA ARG A 109 7.00 -12.34 -16.49
C ARG A 109 8.22 -12.59 -15.61
N TRP A 110 8.00 -12.76 -14.31
CA TRP A 110 9.01 -12.97 -13.28
C TRP A 110 8.33 -13.52 -12.03
N ASP A 111 9.11 -14.15 -11.14
CA ASP A 111 8.60 -14.74 -9.90
C ASP A 111 7.97 -13.66 -8.99
N ALA A 112 8.54 -12.45 -8.95
CA ALA A 112 7.93 -11.32 -8.25
C ALA A 112 6.50 -10.98 -8.71
N GLU A 113 6.11 -11.24 -9.96
CA GLU A 113 4.74 -11.01 -10.44
C GLU A 113 3.79 -12.02 -9.82
N VAL A 114 4.26 -13.26 -9.66
CA VAL A 114 3.50 -14.34 -9.02
C VAL A 114 3.25 -14.01 -7.55
N VAL A 115 4.30 -13.68 -6.81
CA VAL A 115 4.22 -13.39 -5.38
C VAL A 115 3.39 -12.13 -5.13
N MET A 116 3.60 -11.04 -5.90
CA MET A 116 2.80 -9.81 -5.77
C MET A 116 1.33 -10.04 -6.08
N SER A 117 1.01 -10.79 -7.15
CA SER A 117 -0.40 -11.06 -7.51
C SER A 117 -1.10 -11.89 -6.44
N ALA A 118 -0.43 -12.92 -5.90
CA ALA A 118 -0.98 -13.73 -4.81
C ALA A 118 -1.23 -12.89 -3.55
N ALA A 119 -0.27 -12.07 -3.13
CA ALA A 119 -0.39 -11.21 -1.96
C ALA A 119 -1.51 -10.17 -2.11
N VAL A 120 -1.55 -9.47 -3.23
CA VAL A 120 -2.51 -8.38 -3.45
C VAL A 120 -3.93 -8.92 -3.57
N LEU A 121 -4.13 -10.05 -4.27
CA LEU A 121 -5.44 -10.71 -4.34
C LEU A 121 -5.89 -11.19 -2.95
N ALA A 122 -5.00 -11.79 -2.16
CA ALA A 122 -5.31 -12.25 -0.80
C ALA A 122 -5.69 -11.11 0.15
N ILE A 123 -4.92 -10.02 0.15
CA ILE A 123 -5.22 -8.81 0.94
C ILE A 123 -6.56 -8.20 0.48
N ASN A 124 -6.79 -8.14 -0.81
CA ASN A 124 -8.02 -7.56 -1.36
C ASN A 124 -9.24 -8.45 -1.08
N ASP A 125 -9.11 -9.77 -1.13
CA ASP A 125 -10.17 -10.71 -0.71
C ASP A 125 -10.56 -10.49 0.75
N ALA A 126 -9.56 -10.39 1.64
CA ALA A 126 -9.78 -10.13 3.06
C ALA A 126 -10.50 -8.80 3.32
N ALA A 127 -10.12 -7.75 2.58
CA ALA A 127 -10.69 -6.43 2.73
C ALA A 127 -12.04 -6.22 2.01
N THR A 128 -12.52 -7.21 1.24
CA THR A 128 -13.76 -7.08 0.44
C THR A 128 -14.78 -8.15 0.79
N SER A 129 -14.61 -9.37 0.29
CA SER A 129 -15.54 -10.48 0.47
C SER A 129 -15.35 -11.22 1.79
N GLY A 130 -14.16 -11.10 2.40
CA GLY A 130 -13.72 -11.94 3.51
C GLY A 130 -13.59 -13.42 3.12
N LYS A 131 -13.52 -13.72 1.81
CA LYS A 131 -13.52 -15.08 1.25
C LYS A 131 -12.41 -15.27 0.24
N LEU A 132 -11.74 -16.41 0.32
CA LEU A 132 -10.66 -16.75 -0.60
C LEU A 132 -11.25 -17.03 -1.99
N HIS A 133 -11.00 -16.12 -2.94
CA HIS A 133 -11.47 -16.27 -4.30
C HIS A 133 -10.70 -17.37 -5.05
N ALA A 134 -11.35 -18.02 -6.04
CA ALA A 134 -10.73 -19.11 -6.79
C ALA A 134 -9.43 -18.67 -7.50
N THR A 135 -9.44 -17.49 -8.11
CA THR A 135 -8.25 -16.89 -8.74
C THR A 135 -7.13 -16.60 -7.74
N THR A 136 -7.47 -16.16 -6.53
CA THR A 136 -6.51 -15.97 -5.44
C THR A 136 -5.89 -17.30 -5.02
N SER A 137 -6.70 -18.36 -4.87
CA SER A 137 -6.20 -19.72 -4.60
C SER A 137 -5.26 -20.22 -5.69
N LYS A 138 -5.58 -19.97 -6.98
CA LYS A 138 -4.70 -20.28 -8.12
C LYS A 138 -3.38 -19.51 -8.03
N ALA A 139 -3.42 -18.21 -7.72
CA ALA A 139 -2.22 -17.39 -7.56
C ALA A 139 -1.34 -17.85 -6.39
N LEU A 140 -1.94 -18.18 -5.24
CA LEU A 140 -1.21 -18.71 -4.07
C LEU A 140 -0.58 -20.07 -4.36
N LYS A 141 -1.28 -20.97 -5.06
CA LYS A 141 -0.68 -22.24 -5.52
C LYS A 141 0.51 -21.99 -6.44
N ARG A 142 0.40 -21.03 -7.36
CA ARG A 142 1.51 -20.66 -8.25
C ARG A 142 2.69 -20.06 -7.47
N MET A 143 2.43 -19.27 -6.43
CA MET A 143 3.46 -18.71 -5.54
C MET A 143 4.34 -19.79 -4.92
N TRP A 144 3.76 -20.91 -4.46
CA TRP A 144 4.56 -22.01 -3.90
C TRP A 144 5.46 -22.71 -4.92
N THR A 145 5.15 -22.63 -6.22
CA THR A 145 6.01 -23.22 -7.26
C THR A 145 7.28 -22.42 -7.53
N VAL A 146 7.37 -21.18 -7.03
CA VAL A 146 8.52 -20.29 -7.21
C VAL A 146 9.27 -20.02 -5.90
N GLN A 147 8.87 -20.67 -4.80
CA GLN A 147 9.66 -20.62 -3.56
C GLN A 147 10.91 -21.48 -3.71
N ARG A 148 12.07 -20.88 -3.46
CA ARG A 148 13.38 -21.54 -3.50
C ARG A 148 13.54 -22.51 -2.32
N GLU A 149 14.55 -23.39 -2.43
CA GLU A 149 14.86 -24.37 -1.37
C GLU A 149 15.25 -23.71 -0.04
N ASP A 150 15.93 -22.57 -0.09
CA ASP A 150 16.32 -21.79 1.09
C ASP A 150 15.15 -21.03 1.74
N GLY A 151 13.96 -21.04 1.11
CA GLY A 151 12.76 -20.34 1.55
C GLY A 151 12.55 -18.96 0.92
N GLY A 152 13.52 -18.48 0.14
CA GLY A 152 13.48 -17.23 -0.60
C GLY A 152 12.63 -17.27 -1.87
N PHE A 153 12.52 -16.12 -2.54
CA PHE A 153 11.88 -15.96 -3.85
C PHE A 153 12.81 -15.12 -4.73
N GLU A 154 12.93 -15.45 -6.01
CA GLU A 154 13.68 -14.59 -6.93
C GLU A 154 12.93 -13.27 -7.13
N TRP A 155 13.65 -12.15 -7.01
CA TRP A 155 13.05 -10.83 -7.04
C TRP A 155 13.69 -9.89 -8.07
N LEU A 156 13.00 -8.78 -8.33
CA LEU A 156 13.50 -7.72 -9.18
C LEU A 156 14.57 -6.90 -8.44
N LYS A 157 15.75 -6.76 -9.07
CA LYS A 157 16.92 -6.03 -8.52
C LYS A 157 17.30 -4.87 -9.46
N CYS A 158 16.32 -4.04 -9.80
CA CYS A 158 16.45 -2.94 -10.76
C CYS A 158 17.19 -1.71 -10.21
N GLY A 159 17.59 -1.73 -8.92
CA GLY A 159 18.12 -0.57 -8.22
C GLY A 159 17.05 0.48 -7.93
N TRP A 160 15.78 0.08 -7.81
CA TRP A 160 14.63 0.95 -7.53
C TRP A 160 14.05 0.63 -6.15
N PRO A 161 14.72 1.05 -5.07
CA PRO A 161 14.30 0.72 -3.71
C PRO A 161 12.96 1.37 -3.35
N PRO A 162 12.22 0.77 -2.39
CA PRO A 162 12.53 -0.49 -1.69
C PRO A 162 11.98 -1.72 -2.42
N MET A 163 11.10 -1.53 -3.40
CA MET A 163 10.29 -2.61 -3.98
C MET A 163 11.06 -3.49 -4.96
N GLU A 164 12.16 -2.98 -5.52
CA GLU A 164 12.97 -3.66 -6.55
C GLU A 164 14.48 -3.50 -6.25
N SER A 165 14.88 -3.73 -4.99
CA SER A 165 16.27 -3.66 -4.52
C SER A 165 16.91 -5.03 -4.28
N ASP A 166 16.17 -5.97 -3.70
CA ASP A 166 16.70 -7.23 -3.17
C ASP A 166 15.58 -8.29 -3.02
N ASP A 167 15.96 -9.50 -2.63
CA ASP A 167 15.02 -10.62 -2.46
C ASP A 167 14.19 -10.53 -1.15
N ASP A 168 14.67 -9.78 -0.14
CA ASP A 168 14.03 -9.68 1.17
C ASP A 168 12.65 -9.01 1.08
N TYR A 169 12.44 -8.14 0.08
CA TYR A 169 11.12 -7.57 -0.20
C TYR A 169 10.11 -8.68 -0.53
N GLY A 170 10.52 -9.65 -1.35
CA GLY A 170 9.69 -10.78 -1.75
C GLY A 170 9.28 -11.67 -0.59
N ILE A 171 10.15 -11.84 0.41
CA ILE A 171 9.84 -12.58 1.64
C ILE A 171 8.67 -11.94 2.39
N ALA A 172 8.73 -10.63 2.61
CA ALA A 172 7.67 -9.95 3.36
C ALA A 172 6.34 -9.95 2.59
N ILE A 173 6.37 -9.82 1.26
CA ILE A 173 5.16 -9.92 0.42
C ILE A 173 4.57 -11.33 0.47
N ALA A 174 5.39 -12.39 0.39
CA ALA A 174 4.91 -13.76 0.51
C ALA A 174 4.27 -14.01 1.89
N ALA A 175 4.88 -13.48 2.97
CA ALA A 175 4.31 -13.57 4.30
C ALA A 175 2.95 -12.85 4.39
N LEU A 176 2.81 -11.67 3.79
CA LEU A 176 1.53 -10.97 3.68
C LEU A 176 0.48 -11.79 2.91
N ALA A 177 0.86 -12.47 1.83
CA ALA A 177 -0.04 -13.34 1.07
C ALA A 177 -0.63 -14.45 1.95
N ILE A 178 0.22 -15.11 2.75
CA ILE A 178 -0.17 -16.21 3.64
C ILE A 178 -1.10 -15.70 4.74
N GLY A 179 -0.68 -14.64 5.43
CA GLY A 179 -1.37 -14.13 6.61
C GLY A 179 -2.70 -13.46 6.30
N ALA A 180 -2.77 -12.73 5.17
CA ALA A 180 -3.98 -12.03 4.79
C ALA A 180 -5.02 -12.94 4.12
N ALA A 181 -4.61 -14.06 3.51
CA ALA A 181 -5.54 -14.93 2.77
C ALA A 181 -6.68 -15.45 3.68
N PRO A 182 -7.96 -15.22 3.31
CA PRO A 182 -9.09 -15.62 4.14
C PRO A 182 -9.29 -17.13 4.26
N ASP A 183 -10.37 -17.51 4.96
CA ASP A 183 -10.81 -18.90 5.15
C ASP A 183 -9.74 -19.81 5.79
N GLY A 184 -8.89 -19.23 6.64
CA GLY A 184 -7.87 -19.97 7.38
C GLY A 184 -6.75 -20.52 6.48
N TYR A 185 -6.50 -19.90 5.32
CA TYR A 185 -5.50 -20.37 4.36
C TYR A 185 -4.13 -20.67 4.97
N ALA A 186 -3.68 -19.84 5.92
CA ALA A 186 -2.43 -20.04 6.63
C ALA A 186 -2.32 -21.41 7.34
N GLN A 187 -3.44 -22.06 7.67
CA GLN A 187 -3.48 -23.39 8.32
C GLN A 187 -3.46 -24.56 7.34
N THR A 188 -3.49 -24.31 6.04
CA THR A 188 -3.37 -25.37 5.03
C THR A 188 -1.97 -26.02 5.07
N PRO A 189 -1.85 -27.31 4.74
CA PRO A 189 -0.55 -27.98 4.72
C PRO A 189 0.49 -27.29 3.81
N GLU A 190 0.07 -26.83 2.64
CA GLU A 190 0.95 -26.15 1.69
C GLU A 190 1.45 -24.81 2.25
N ALA A 191 0.56 -24.03 2.88
CA ALA A 191 0.94 -22.75 3.49
C ALA A 191 1.88 -22.95 4.68
N GLN A 192 1.62 -23.93 5.56
CA GLN A 192 2.48 -24.24 6.70
C GLN A 192 3.88 -24.71 6.26
N GLN A 193 3.95 -25.54 5.22
CA GLN A 193 5.23 -25.98 4.65
C GLN A 193 6.04 -24.80 4.10
N GLY A 194 5.39 -23.93 3.32
CA GLY A 194 6.04 -22.76 2.74
C GLY A 194 6.45 -21.73 3.79
N LEU A 195 5.60 -21.49 4.79
CA LEU A 195 5.88 -20.61 5.92
C LEU A 195 7.07 -21.12 6.76
N ALA A 196 7.19 -22.43 6.96
CA ALA A 196 8.32 -23.01 7.68
C ALA A 196 9.67 -22.74 6.97
N LYS A 197 9.70 -22.84 5.63
CA LYS A 197 10.88 -22.46 4.83
C LYS A 197 11.14 -20.96 4.91
N LEU A 198 10.10 -20.13 4.81
CA LEU A 198 10.21 -18.67 4.92
C LEU A 198 10.79 -18.25 6.29
N LYS A 199 10.31 -18.84 7.40
CA LYS A 199 10.87 -18.61 8.74
C LYS A 199 12.33 -19.05 8.85
N THR A 200 12.70 -20.14 8.18
CA THR A 200 14.10 -20.59 8.11
C THR A 200 14.96 -19.59 7.34
N PHE A 201 14.46 -19.05 6.22
CA PHE A 201 15.12 -17.99 5.47
C PHE A 201 15.37 -16.77 6.37
N LEU A 202 14.34 -16.25 7.05
CA LEU A 202 14.45 -15.08 7.93
C LEU A 202 15.43 -15.27 9.09
N LYS A 203 15.54 -16.50 9.60
CA LYS A 203 16.53 -16.83 10.65
C LYS A 203 17.97 -16.71 10.13
N ASN A 204 18.20 -17.10 8.87
CA ASN A 204 19.52 -17.11 8.26
C ASN A 204 19.88 -15.78 7.58
N ASN A 205 18.86 -15.01 7.19
CA ASN A 205 18.98 -13.74 6.48
C ASN A 205 18.13 -12.69 7.21
N PRO A 206 18.68 -12.02 8.24
CA PRO A 206 17.98 -10.94 8.91
C PRO A 206 17.64 -9.80 7.94
N ALA A 207 16.42 -9.26 8.04
CA ALA A 207 15.93 -8.19 7.19
C ALA A 207 16.93 -6.99 7.14
N PRO A 208 17.42 -6.61 5.94
CA PRO A 208 18.60 -5.76 5.80
C PRO A 208 18.34 -4.30 6.13
N THR A 209 17.09 -3.84 6.03
CA THR A 209 16.72 -2.44 6.25
C THR A 209 15.57 -2.33 7.25
N LEU A 210 15.40 -1.15 7.85
CA LEU A 210 14.24 -0.86 8.70
C LEU A 210 12.94 -0.99 7.91
N HIS A 211 12.94 -0.67 6.62
CA HIS A 211 11.79 -0.88 5.73
C HIS A 211 11.37 -2.35 5.68
N HIS A 212 12.31 -3.27 5.45
CA HIS A 212 12.03 -4.71 5.45
C HIS A 212 11.56 -5.19 6.82
N GLN A 213 12.16 -4.70 7.91
CA GLN A 213 11.72 -5.00 9.28
C GLN A 213 10.27 -4.54 9.53
N ALA A 214 9.90 -3.35 9.04
CA ALA A 214 8.54 -2.81 9.16
C ALA A 214 7.53 -3.54 8.26
N MET A 215 7.94 -4.03 7.09
CA MET A 215 7.12 -4.90 6.25
C MET A 215 6.83 -6.24 6.96
N LEU A 216 7.83 -6.82 7.63
CA LEU A 216 7.63 -8.01 8.46
C LEU A 216 6.76 -7.72 9.68
N LEU A 217 6.84 -6.52 10.25
CA LEU A 217 5.95 -6.08 11.34
C LEU A 217 4.48 -6.01 10.89
N TRP A 218 4.23 -5.61 9.65
CA TRP A 218 2.90 -5.69 9.05
C TRP A 218 2.49 -7.16 8.86
N ALA A 219 3.33 -8.01 8.26
CA ALA A 219 2.99 -9.42 8.08
C ALA A 219 2.76 -10.17 9.42
N GLU A 220 3.53 -9.84 10.45
CA GLU A 220 3.43 -10.37 11.82
C GLU A 220 2.03 -10.15 12.41
N SER A 221 1.34 -9.05 12.03
CA SER A 221 0.02 -8.72 12.56
C SER A 221 -1.07 -9.74 12.21
N TYR A 222 -0.79 -10.65 11.28
CA TYR A 222 -1.65 -11.80 10.95
C TYR A 222 -1.36 -13.05 11.81
N GLY A 223 -0.53 -12.94 12.85
CA GLY A 223 -0.25 -14.03 13.79
C GLY A 223 0.73 -15.07 13.24
N LEU A 224 1.60 -14.68 12.31
CA LEU A 224 2.51 -15.61 11.63
C LEU A 224 3.78 -15.95 12.43
N GLU A 225 4.09 -15.27 13.53
CA GLU A 225 5.31 -15.48 14.34
C GLU A 225 6.61 -15.44 13.52
N LEU A 226 6.81 -14.36 12.76
CA LEU A 226 7.98 -14.09 11.92
C LEU A 226 9.09 -13.38 12.70
N LEU A 227 8.73 -12.56 13.68
CA LEU A 227 9.62 -11.72 14.47
C LEU A 227 9.61 -12.15 15.94
N THR A 228 10.79 -12.19 16.55
CA THR A 228 10.89 -12.29 18.02
C THR A 228 10.32 -11.02 18.69
N PRO A 229 9.87 -11.09 19.95
CA PRO A 229 9.42 -9.90 20.69
C PRO A 229 10.47 -8.78 20.74
N LYS A 230 11.76 -9.14 20.78
CA LYS A 230 12.87 -8.20 20.73
C LYS A 230 12.94 -7.48 19.39
N GLN A 231 12.96 -8.22 18.28
CA GLN A 231 12.99 -7.63 16.92
C GLN A 231 11.78 -6.72 16.68
N ARG A 232 10.59 -7.16 17.12
CA ARG A 232 9.36 -6.36 17.04
C ARG A 232 9.52 -5.02 17.78
N ASN A 233 9.94 -5.06 19.04
CA ASN A 233 10.09 -3.86 19.86
C ASN A 233 11.19 -2.92 19.33
N GLU A 234 12.32 -3.47 18.85
CA GLU A 234 13.40 -2.68 18.25
C GLU A 234 12.96 -1.99 16.95
N CYS A 235 12.20 -2.66 16.09
CA CYS A 235 11.65 -2.07 14.88
C CYS A 235 10.67 -0.93 15.20
N VAL A 236 9.75 -1.14 16.16
CA VAL A 236 8.80 -0.13 16.62
C VAL A 236 9.53 1.09 17.17
N GLU A 237 10.51 0.90 18.05
CA GLU A 237 11.26 2.01 18.65
C GLU A 237 12.04 2.79 17.59
N LYS A 238 12.72 2.12 16.66
CA LYS A 238 13.43 2.78 15.56
C LYS A 238 12.50 3.63 14.70
N LEU A 239 11.33 3.10 14.33
CA LEU A 239 10.32 3.88 13.60
C LEU A 239 9.91 5.13 14.41
N LEU A 240 9.62 5.00 15.71
CA LEU A 240 9.19 6.12 16.54
C LEU A 240 10.28 7.20 16.70
N VAL A 241 11.55 6.79 16.85
CA VAL A 241 12.69 7.71 16.98
C VAL A 241 12.98 8.47 15.70
N LEU A 242 12.69 7.89 14.53
CA LEU A 242 12.92 8.53 13.22
C LEU A 242 11.86 9.59 12.86
N GLN A 243 10.82 9.78 13.68
CA GLN A 243 9.85 10.85 13.45
C GLN A 243 10.55 12.21 13.46
N LYS A 244 10.32 13.00 12.41
CA LYS A 244 10.87 14.35 12.26
C LYS A 244 10.11 15.35 13.12
N LYS A 245 10.72 16.54 13.31
CA LYS A 245 10.15 17.62 14.13
C LYS A 245 8.79 18.11 13.62
N ASP A 246 8.55 18.02 12.31
CA ASP A 246 7.27 18.39 11.68
C ASP A 246 6.16 17.33 11.89
N GLY A 247 6.50 16.17 12.45
CA GLY A 247 5.58 15.06 12.69
C GLY A 247 5.58 13.99 11.61
N GLY A 248 6.25 14.21 10.48
CA GLY A 248 6.38 13.23 9.40
C GLY A 248 7.60 12.32 9.54
N TRP A 249 7.82 11.48 8.53
CA TRP A 249 9.00 10.63 8.37
C TRP A 249 9.61 10.83 6.99
N ALA A 250 10.93 10.64 6.89
CA ALA A 250 11.68 10.73 5.64
C ALA A 250 12.05 9.34 5.11
N PHE A 251 11.72 9.04 3.87
CA PHE A 251 11.81 7.69 3.29
C PHE A 251 13.22 7.12 3.25
N ALA A 252 14.20 7.98 2.97
CA ALA A 252 15.59 7.57 2.94
C ALA A 252 16.13 7.13 4.31
N THR A 253 15.43 7.40 5.42
CA THR A 253 15.86 6.95 6.75
C THR A 253 15.51 5.49 7.05
N PHE A 254 14.77 4.81 6.16
CA PHE A 254 14.35 3.43 6.38
C PHE A 254 15.33 2.38 5.85
N GLY A 255 16.41 2.80 5.20
CA GLY A 255 17.47 1.91 4.71
C GLY A 255 18.63 2.70 4.12
N ASP A 256 19.78 2.04 3.99
CA ASP A 256 21.01 2.66 3.50
C ASP A 256 21.12 2.54 1.97
N TRP A 257 20.11 3.04 1.25
CA TRP A 257 20.07 2.93 -0.21
C TRP A 257 20.84 4.04 -0.90
N GLU A 258 21.70 3.67 -1.85
CA GLU A 258 22.40 4.61 -2.71
C GLU A 258 21.52 5.04 -3.90
N ARG A 259 21.70 6.29 -4.34
CA ARG A 259 21.05 6.79 -5.55
C ARG A 259 21.79 6.31 -6.78
N GLY A 260 21.07 5.93 -7.83
CA GLY A 260 21.67 5.55 -9.11
C GLY A 260 22.30 6.72 -9.88
N ASP A 261 22.07 7.96 -9.46
CA ASP A 261 22.75 9.16 -9.98
C ASP A 261 23.95 9.62 -9.12
N GLY A 262 24.31 8.86 -8.09
CA GLY A 262 25.46 9.13 -7.21
C GLY A 262 25.28 10.33 -6.27
N LYS A 263 24.11 10.97 -6.23
CA LYS A 263 23.81 12.05 -5.28
C LYS A 263 23.48 11.49 -3.90
N GLU A 264 23.48 12.37 -2.90
CA GLU A 264 23.01 12.04 -1.55
C GLU A 264 21.49 11.85 -1.50
N GLN A 265 21.05 10.96 -0.62
CA GLN A 265 19.63 10.85 -0.28
C GLN A 265 19.16 12.04 0.55
N ASP A 266 17.86 12.34 0.46
CA ASP A 266 17.23 13.29 1.37
C ASP A 266 16.71 12.56 2.61
N THR A 267 17.48 12.65 3.69
CA THR A 267 17.14 12.05 4.99
C THR A 267 16.36 12.98 5.89
N GLU A 268 16.16 14.24 5.51
CA GLU A 268 15.64 15.28 6.39
C GLU A 268 14.18 15.63 6.10
N THR A 269 13.78 15.59 4.83
CA THR A 269 12.44 15.99 4.42
C THR A 269 11.45 14.86 4.58
N SER A 270 10.37 15.12 5.34
CA SER A 270 9.26 14.18 5.46
C SER A 270 8.51 14.01 4.14
N ASP A 271 8.04 12.80 3.86
CA ASP A 271 7.29 12.49 2.63
C ASP A 271 6.08 11.56 2.87
N GLY A 272 5.24 11.43 1.83
CA GLY A 272 4.02 10.65 1.86
C GLY A 272 4.20 9.16 2.14
N TYR A 273 5.18 8.54 1.49
CA TYR A 273 5.43 7.10 1.64
C TYR A 273 5.90 6.78 3.04
N ALA A 274 6.94 7.45 3.51
CA ALA A 274 7.50 7.14 4.82
C ALA A 274 6.52 7.44 5.95
N THR A 275 5.83 8.58 5.89
CA THR A 275 4.87 8.97 6.93
C THR A 275 3.68 8.01 6.95
N GLY A 276 3.09 7.69 5.80
CA GLY A 276 2.00 6.72 5.72
C GLY A 276 2.42 5.32 6.16
N PHE A 277 3.55 4.84 5.65
CA PHE A 277 4.02 3.49 5.92
C PHE A 277 4.42 3.29 7.39
N ALA A 278 5.12 4.25 8.00
CA ALA A 278 5.48 4.18 9.42
C ALA A 278 4.25 4.14 10.32
N ILE A 279 3.27 5.04 10.11
CA ILE A 279 2.03 5.06 10.90
C ILE A 279 1.31 3.71 10.75
N PHE A 280 1.16 3.23 9.52
CA PHE A 280 0.46 1.98 9.27
C PHE A 280 1.17 0.77 9.92
N ALA A 281 2.49 0.62 9.75
CA ALA A 281 3.26 -0.45 10.39
C ALA A 281 3.21 -0.37 11.93
N LEU A 282 3.27 0.84 12.50
CA LEU A 282 3.11 1.06 13.95
C LEU A 282 1.71 0.63 14.42
N ARG A 283 0.65 0.92 13.65
CA ARG A 283 -0.72 0.45 13.94
C ARG A 283 -0.81 -1.08 13.88
N CYS A 284 -0.21 -1.73 12.89
CA CYS A 284 -0.12 -3.20 12.80
C CYS A 284 0.58 -3.83 14.01
N SER A 285 1.51 -3.10 14.64
CA SER A 285 2.21 -3.56 15.85
C SER A 285 1.47 -3.32 17.18
N GLY A 286 0.28 -2.72 17.12
CA GLY A 286 -0.55 -2.45 18.30
C GLY A 286 -0.33 -1.08 18.96
N VAL A 287 0.48 -0.18 18.37
CA VAL A 287 0.54 1.22 18.85
C VAL A 287 -0.83 1.86 18.66
N LYS A 288 -1.39 2.45 19.71
CA LYS A 288 -2.77 2.98 19.68
C LYS A 288 -2.89 4.21 18.79
N ALA A 289 -4.07 4.39 18.18
CA ALA A 289 -4.35 5.51 17.30
C ALA A 289 -4.24 6.89 17.99
N ASP A 290 -4.45 6.95 19.30
CA ASP A 290 -4.32 8.16 20.12
C ASP A 290 -2.88 8.41 20.63
N ASP A 291 -1.90 7.60 20.22
CA ASP A 291 -0.49 7.91 20.48
C ASP A 291 -0.13 9.28 19.90
N ALA A 292 0.50 10.12 20.71
CA ALA A 292 0.81 11.50 20.35
C ALA A 292 1.70 11.60 19.09
N ARG A 293 2.56 10.60 18.85
CA ARG A 293 3.43 10.55 17.67
C ARG A 293 2.62 10.24 16.42
N LEU A 294 1.70 9.27 16.48
CA LEU A 294 0.79 8.95 15.36
C LEU A 294 -0.15 10.12 15.08
N SER A 295 -0.67 10.78 16.11
CA SER A 295 -1.49 11.99 15.98
C SER A 295 -0.76 13.11 15.22
N LYS A 296 0.52 13.34 15.52
CA LYS A 296 1.37 14.29 14.78
C LYS A 296 1.57 13.85 13.32
N GLY A 297 1.80 12.57 13.07
CA GLY A 297 1.91 12.02 11.72
C GLY A 297 0.65 12.18 10.88
N ILE A 298 -0.53 11.91 11.47
CA ILE A 298 -1.81 12.14 10.81
C ILE A 298 -2.05 13.64 10.55
N ALA A 299 -1.66 14.51 11.49
CA ALA A 299 -1.72 15.96 11.27
C ALA A 299 -0.80 16.38 10.12
N TRP A 300 0.41 15.84 10.04
CA TRP A 300 1.33 16.06 8.94
C TRP A 300 0.73 15.61 7.61
N LEU A 301 0.15 14.40 7.52
CA LEU A 301 -0.50 13.93 6.30
C LEU A 301 -1.62 14.89 5.85
N LYS A 302 -2.49 15.32 6.77
CA LYS A 302 -3.57 16.25 6.44
C LYS A 302 -3.06 17.61 5.98
N ALA A 303 -1.96 18.10 6.53
CA ALA A 303 -1.37 19.40 6.18
C ALA A 303 -0.53 19.38 4.90
N ASN A 304 -0.04 18.19 4.47
CA ASN A 304 0.89 18.04 3.34
C ASN A 304 0.28 17.32 2.12
N GLN A 305 -1.04 17.23 2.05
CA GLN A 305 -1.73 16.75 0.85
C GLN A 305 -1.55 17.75 -0.28
N ARG A 306 -1.20 17.29 -1.48
CA ARG A 306 -1.12 18.13 -2.69
C ARG A 306 -2.52 18.42 -3.25
N ALA A 307 -2.64 19.46 -4.07
CA ALA A 307 -3.91 19.87 -4.68
C ALA A 307 -4.60 18.75 -5.48
N SER A 308 -3.85 17.82 -6.07
CA SER A 308 -4.42 16.64 -6.73
C SER A 308 -4.93 15.56 -5.79
N GLY A 309 -4.75 15.70 -4.46
CA GLY A 309 -5.07 14.68 -3.46
C GLY A 309 -3.95 13.70 -3.14
N ARG A 310 -2.81 13.73 -3.84
CA ARG A 310 -1.68 12.84 -3.59
C ARG A 310 -0.77 13.36 -2.48
N TRP A 311 0.11 12.49 -1.98
CA TRP A 311 1.32 12.93 -1.28
C TRP A 311 2.53 12.71 -2.16
N TYR A 312 3.34 13.75 -2.30
CA TYR A 312 4.60 13.64 -3.01
C TYR A 312 5.57 12.74 -2.24
N THR A 313 6.32 11.93 -2.97
CA THR A 313 7.43 11.13 -2.45
C THR A 313 8.56 11.15 -3.47
N ARG A 314 9.73 11.65 -3.04
CA ARG A 314 10.92 11.69 -3.88
C ARG A 314 11.39 10.25 -4.13
N SER A 315 11.88 9.97 -5.35
CA SER A 315 12.41 8.65 -5.66
C SER A 315 13.77 8.50 -5.02
N LEU A 316 14.00 7.35 -4.39
CA LEU A 316 15.28 6.98 -3.80
C LEU A 316 16.34 6.60 -4.85
N ASN A 317 15.96 6.39 -6.12
CA ASN A 317 16.93 6.10 -7.19
C ASN A 317 17.46 7.39 -7.83
N LYS A 318 16.57 8.16 -8.46
CA LYS A 318 16.92 9.43 -9.14
C LYS A 318 15.72 10.35 -9.31
N ASP A 319 15.97 11.65 -9.46
CA ASP A 319 14.90 12.64 -9.68
C ASP A 319 14.36 12.50 -11.10
N SER A 320 13.13 12.01 -11.20
CA SER A 320 12.52 11.62 -12.46
C SER A 320 10.99 11.60 -12.37
N LYS A 321 10.35 10.43 -12.51
CA LYS A 321 8.88 10.31 -12.56
C LYS A 321 8.21 10.26 -11.18
N HIS A 322 8.99 9.98 -10.13
CA HIS A 322 8.50 9.92 -8.75
C HIS A 322 7.24 9.06 -8.56
N PHE A 323 7.11 7.97 -9.34
CA PHE A 323 5.93 7.10 -9.29
C PHE A 323 5.70 6.46 -7.93
N ILE A 324 6.71 6.41 -7.07
CA ILE A 324 6.58 6.01 -5.68
C ILE A 324 5.58 6.88 -4.90
N SER A 325 5.26 8.09 -5.37
CA SER A 325 4.18 8.95 -4.82
C SER A 325 2.80 8.28 -4.89
N HIS A 326 2.59 7.35 -5.83
CA HIS A 326 1.35 6.58 -5.91
C HIS A 326 1.23 5.63 -4.71
N ALA A 327 2.29 4.84 -4.43
CA ALA A 327 2.37 4.01 -3.24
C ALA A 327 2.39 4.85 -1.95
N GLY A 328 3.03 6.01 -1.97
CA GLY A 328 3.03 6.91 -0.82
C GLY A 328 1.63 7.42 -0.50
N THR A 329 0.82 7.70 -1.53
CA THR A 329 -0.58 8.05 -1.35
C THR A 329 -1.41 6.86 -0.85
N ALA A 330 -1.15 5.65 -1.37
CA ALA A 330 -1.80 4.43 -0.90
C ALA A 330 -1.54 4.19 0.61
N PHE A 331 -0.29 4.28 1.05
CA PHE A 331 0.05 4.14 2.47
C PHE A 331 -0.48 5.28 3.33
N ALA A 332 -0.49 6.52 2.84
CA ALA A 332 -1.12 7.64 3.55
C ALA A 332 -2.62 7.40 3.80
N VAL A 333 -3.33 6.86 2.79
CA VAL A 333 -4.75 6.49 2.92
C VAL A 333 -4.93 5.37 3.95
N MET A 334 -4.13 4.30 3.88
CA MET A 334 -4.17 3.18 4.84
C MET A 334 -3.86 3.64 6.28
N ALA A 335 -2.88 4.54 6.45
CA ALA A 335 -2.55 5.13 7.75
C ALA A 335 -3.73 5.92 8.33
N ILE A 336 -4.36 6.77 7.52
CA ILE A 336 -5.53 7.55 7.94
C ILE A 336 -6.70 6.62 8.29
N ALA A 337 -6.96 5.57 7.51
CA ALA A 337 -8.01 4.59 7.78
C ALA A 337 -7.77 3.86 9.11
N SER A 338 -6.57 3.30 9.29
CA SER A 338 -6.19 2.53 10.49
C SER A 338 -6.16 3.34 11.79
N CYS A 339 -6.13 4.68 11.71
CA CYS A 339 -6.23 5.57 12.88
C CYS A 339 -7.65 6.12 13.11
N LYS A 340 -8.57 5.98 12.15
CA LYS A 340 -10.01 6.25 12.34
C LYS A 340 -10.72 5.07 12.97
N GLU A 341 -10.32 3.87 12.58
CA GLU A 341 -10.80 2.63 13.16
C GLU A 341 -10.11 2.42 14.52
N GLN A 342 -10.90 2.40 15.60
CA GLN A 342 -10.46 1.73 16.83
C GLN A 342 -10.13 0.28 16.42
N PRO A 343 -8.94 -0.27 16.73
CA PRO A 343 -8.60 -1.61 16.28
C PRO A 343 -9.64 -2.59 16.86
N SER A 344 -10.42 -3.18 15.97
CA SER A 344 -11.14 -4.41 16.25
C SER A 344 -10.09 -5.44 16.64
N ALA A 345 -10.16 -5.93 17.88
CA ALA A 345 -9.46 -7.14 18.29
C ALA A 345 -10.12 -8.32 17.56
N ALA A 346 -9.79 -8.51 16.29
CA ALA A 346 -10.11 -9.72 15.56
C ALA A 346 -8.86 -10.60 15.56
N GLY A 347 -8.86 -11.65 16.40
CA GLY A 347 -7.81 -12.67 16.40
C GLY A 347 -7.34 -13.20 17.76
N ALA A 348 -8.13 -13.06 18.83
CA ALA A 348 -7.86 -13.76 20.09
C ALA A 348 -9.12 -14.53 20.54
N GLU A 349 -9.50 -15.54 19.76
CA GLU A 349 -10.17 -16.76 20.27
C GLU A 349 -9.62 -17.98 19.54
#